data_AF-A0A2K3JTA3-F1
#
_entry.id   AF-A0A2K3JTA3-F1
#
_cell.length_a   1.000
_cell.length_b   1.000
_cell.length_c   1.000
_cell.angle_alpha   90.00
_cell.angle_beta   90.00
_cell.angle_gamma   90.00
#
_symmetry.space_group_name_H-M   'P 1'
#
loop_
_entity.id
_entity.type
_entity.pdbx_description
1 polymer ?
#
loop_
_entity_poly.entity_id
_entity_poly.type
_entity_poly.pdbx_seq_one_letter_code
_entity_poly.pdbx_strand_id
1 'polypeptide(L)'
;AYFNAPNGIEPLALDMSSMGKGQVWINGQSIGRYWMVYAKGNCNGCNYAGTYRQAKCQIGCGQPTQRWYHVPRSWLKPTNNLLVVFEELGGNPWKISLVKRIVHTPRVSESNLMTNTTQE
;
A
#
# COMPACT_ATOMS: atom_id res chain seq x y z
N ALA A 1 6.27 19.89 -6.13
CA ALA A 1 7.08 19.93 -4.89
C ALA A 1 8.41 19.23 -5.13
N TYR A 2 9.46 19.58 -4.38
CA TYR A 2 10.75 18.87 -4.44
C TYR A 2 11.02 18.11 -3.14
N PHE A 3 11.60 16.91 -3.21
CA PHE A 3 11.89 16.09 -2.04
C PHE A 3 13.17 15.24 -2.21
N ASN A 4 13.75 14.84 -1.07
CA ASN A 4 14.90 13.93 -1.04
C ASN A 4 14.41 12.48 -0.90
N ALA A 5 15.13 11.54 -1.52
CA ALA A 5 14.77 10.13 -1.42
C ALA A 5 14.92 9.64 0.04
N PRO A 6 13.94 8.89 0.59
CA PRO A 6 14.09 8.27 1.88
C PRO A 6 15.23 7.23 1.86
N ASN A 7 16.00 7.17 2.93
CA ASN A 7 17.04 6.15 3.13
C ASN A 7 16.46 4.72 3.09
N GLY A 8 17.33 3.72 2.96
CA GLY A 8 16.97 2.30 2.99
C GLY A 8 16.56 1.74 1.62
N ILE A 9 16.13 0.47 1.62
CA ILE A 9 15.81 -0.30 0.40
C ILE A 9 14.34 -0.70 0.31
N GLU A 10 13.53 -0.38 1.32
CA GLU A 10 12.14 -0.82 1.42
C GLU A 10 11.30 -0.20 0.30
N PRO A 11 10.33 -0.92 -0.31
CA PRO A 11 9.48 -0.35 -1.34
C PRO A 11 8.77 0.91 -0.87
N LEU A 12 8.62 1.89 -1.76
CA LEU A 12 8.00 3.16 -1.47
C LEU A 12 6.61 3.27 -2.09
N ALA A 13 5.77 4.09 -1.47
CA ALA A 13 4.50 4.52 -2.04
C ALA A 13 4.13 5.93 -1.58
N LEU A 14 3.35 6.66 -2.37
CA LEU A 14 2.67 7.88 -1.95
C LEU A 14 1.37 7.54 -1.24
N ASP A 15 1.18 8.05 -0.03
CA ASP A 15 -0.12 8.09 0.63
C ASP A 15 -0.91 9.29 0.10
N MET A 16 -1.96 9.00 -0.66
CA MET A 16 -2.83 10.00 -1.30
C MET A 16 -4.18 10.13 -0.59
N SER A 17 -4.32 9.64 0.65
CA SER A 17 -5.59 9.65 1.41
C SER A 17 -6.21 11.03 1.64
N SER A 18 -5.42 12.10 1.51
CA SER A 18 -5.92 13.48 1.60
C SER A 18 -6.39 14.09 0.28
N MET A 19 -6.34 13.33 -0.80
CA MET A 19 -6.58 13.77 -2.18
C MET A 19 -7.89 13.17 -2.73
N GLY A 20 -8.31 13.61 -3.92
CA GLY A 20 -9.55 13.17 -4.56
C GLY A 20 -9.29 12.16 -5.69
N LYS A 21 -9.05 12.69 -6.89
CA LYS A 21 -8.81 11.91 -8.11
C LYS A 21 -7.83 12.65 -9.00
N GLY A 22 -6.98 11.93 -9.71
CA GLY A 22 -6.14 12.58 -10.70
C GLY A 22 -4.96 11.73 -11.14
N GLN A 23 -3.83 12.37 -11.37
CA GLN A 23 -2.61 11.74 -11.87
C GLN A 23 -1.38 12.26 -11.14
N VAL A 24 -0.37 11.40 -11.01
CA VAL A 24 0.88 11.73 -10.33
C VAL A 24 2.08 11.39 -11.20
N TRP A 25 3.10 12.26 -11.15
CA TRP A 25 4.40 12.05 -11.78
C TRP A 25 5.53 12.31 -10.80
N ILE A 26 6.60 11.53 -10.93
CA ILE A 26 7.87 11.75 -10.26
C ILE A 26 8.97 11.84 -11.32
N ASN A 27 9.74 12.94 -11.31
CA ASN A 27 10.83 13.16 -12.27
C ASN A 27 10.41 12.99 -13.74
N GLY A 28 9.19 13.43 -14.07
CA GLY A 28 8.60 13.29 -15.42
C GLY A 28 8.02 11.92 -15.73
N GLN A 29 8.23 10.90 -14.89
CA GLN A 29 7.68 9.56 -15.07
C GLN A 29 6.31 9.44 -14.41
N SER A 30 5.34 8.91 -15.14
CA SER A 30 3.97 8.76 -14.64
C SER A 30 3.88 7.59 -13.65
N ILE A 31 3.43 7.88 -12.43
CA ILE A 31 3.05 6.86 -11.43
C ILE A 31 1.68 6.26 -11.79
N GLY A 32 0.84 7.04 -12.48
CA GLY A 32 -0.47 6.63 -12.97
C GLY A 32 -1.61 7.44 -12.36
N ARG A 33 -2.83 6.94 -12.56
CA ARG A 33 -4.07 7.53 -12.03
C ARG A 33 -4.27 7.15 -10.58
N TYR A 34 -4.69 8.12 -9.76
CA TYR A 34 -5.19 7.87 -8.41
C TYR A 34 -6.67 8.22 -8.29
N TRP A 35 -7.35 7.55 -7.35
CA TRP A 35 -8.73 7.84 -7.04
C TRP A 35 -9.12 7.29 -5.66
N MET A 36 -9.49 8.19 -4.74
CA MET A 36 -9.90 7.86 -3.36
C MET A 36 -11.37 7.40 -3.25
N VAL A 37 -11.86 6.59 -4.20
CA VAL A 37 -13.21 5.99 -4.08
C VAL A 37 -13.19 4.92 -3.00
N TYR A 38 -14.20 4.90 -2.15
CA TYR A 38 -14.33 3.92 -1.07
C TYR A 38 -14.83 2.58 -1.61
N ALA A 39 -14.14 1.50 -1.22
CA ALA A 39 -14.49 0.15 -1.63
C ALA A 39 -15.82 -0.28 -1.01
N LYS A 40 -16.71 -0.79 -1.86
CA LYS A 40 -17.97 -1.42 -1.48
C LYS A 40 -17.86 -2.93 -1.70
N GLY A 41 -18.50 -3.71 -0.86
CA GLY A 41 -18.47 -5.17 -0.96
C GLY A 41 -18.83 -5.84 0.36
N ASN A 42 -18.53 -7.13 0.45
CA ASN A 42 -18.68 -7.90 1.66
C ASN A 42 -17.30 -8.36 2.13
N CYS A 43 -16.75 -7.68 3.14
CA CYS A 43 -15.45 -7.98 3.72
C CYS A 43 -15.55 -8.74 5.04
N ASN A 44 -16.47 -9.72 5.11
CA ASN A 44 -16.52 -10.66 6.21
C ASN A 44 -15.28 -11.58 6.20
N GLY A 45 -14.97 -12.18 7.35
CA GLY A 45 -13.94 -13.21 7.45
C GLY A 45 -14.22 -14.38 6.50
N CYS A 46 -13.17 -14.97 5.94
CA CYS A 46 -13.29 -16.10 5.02
C CYS A 46 -12.40 -17.27 5.44
N ASN A 47 -12.74 -18.46 4.95
CA ASN A 47 -11.95 -19.68 5.14
C ASN A 47 -11.36 -20.15 3.79
N TYR A 48 -10.14 -20.71 3.83
CA TYR A 48 -9.47 -21.27 2.66
C TYR A 48 -10.23 -22.44 2.03
N ALA A 49 -10.92 -23.27 2.81
CA ALA A 49 -11.63 -24.46 2.35
C ALA A 49 -12.86 -24.14 1.49
N GLY A 50 -13.17 -25.02 0.53
CA GLY A 50 -14.34 -24.94 -0.36
C GLY A 50 -14.16 -24.02 -1.57
N THR A 51 -15.07 -24.13 -2.55
CA THR A 51 -14.99 -23.43 -3.85
C THR A 51 -14.79 -21.92 -3.69
N TYR A 52 -13.81 -21.39 -4.43
CA TYR A 52 -13.51 -19.96 -4.42
C TYR A 52 -14.38 -19.21 -5.44
N ARG A 53 -14.80 -18.00 -5.04
CA ARG A 53 -15.33 -16.96 -5.93
C ARG A 53 -14.66 -15.64 -5.56
N GLN A 54 -14.56 -14.72 -6.52
CA GLN A 54 -13.88 -13.44 -6.35
C GLN A 54 -14.34 -12.65 -5.10
N ALA A 55 -15.62 -12.75 -4.73
CA ALA A 55 -16.19 -12.06 -3.58
C ALA A 55 -15.94 -12.77 -2.22
N LYS A 56 -15.36 -13.97 -2.19
CA LYS A 56 -15.28 -14.82 -0.98
C LYS A 56 -14.40 -14.20 0.12
N CYS A 57 -13.30 -13.57 -0.26
CA CYS A 57 -12.26 -13.09 0.66
C CYS A 57 -11.89 -11.64 0.34
N GLN A 58 -12.90 -10.75 0.29
CA GLN A 58 -12.64 -9.32 0.06
C GLN A 58 -12.13 -8.68 1.36
N ILE A 59 -11.26 -7.68 1.20
CA ILE A 59 -10.74 -6.87 2.32
C ILE A 59 -10.80 -5.39 1.94
N GLY A 60 -10.75 -4.51 2.94
CA GLY A 60 -10.66 -3.06 2.72
C GLY A 60 -11.99 -2.36 2.43
N CYS A 61 -13.14 -2.98 2.68
CA CYS A 61 -14.44 -2.31 2.58
C CYS A 61 -14.49 -1.08 3.49
N GLY A 62 -15.12 0.00 3.01
CA GLY A 62 -15.20 1.27 3.74
C GLY A 62 -13.87 2.04 3.82
N GLN A 63 -12.84 1.59 3.10
CA GLN A 63 -11.58 2.31 2.90
C GLN A 63 -11.42 2.70 1.44
N PRO A 64 -10.54 3.67 1.09
CA PRO A 64 -10.18 3.91 -0.30
C PRO A 64 -9.74 2.62 -1.01
N THR A 65 -10.31 2.36 -2.17
CA THR A 65 -10.01 1.22 -3.06
C THR A 65 -8.52 1.05 -3.32
N GLN A 66 -7.80 2.17 -3.39
CA GLN A 66 -6.35 2.22 -3.33
C GLN A 66 -5.92 3.51 -2.65
N ARG A 67 -5.26 3.42 -1.49
CA ARG A 67 -4.71 4.59 -0.77
C ARG A 67 -3.26 4.90 -1.17
N TRP A 68 -2.48 3.85 -1.39
CA TRP A 68 -1.03 3.92 -1.63
C TRP A 68 -0.70 3.67 -3.09
N TYR A 69 0.10 4.57 -3.68
CA TYR A 69 0.55 4.48 -5.07
C TYR A 69 2.04 4.23 -5.12
N HIS A 70 2.42 3.11 -5.71
CA HIS A 70 3.80 2.64 -5.70
C HIS A 70 4.76 3.65 -6.36
N VAL A 71 5.90 3.90 -5.71
CA VAL A 71 7.01 4.69 -6.23
C VAL A 71 8.23 3.79 -6.40
N PRO A 72 8.64 3.48 -7.64
CA PRO A 72 9.86 2.71 -7.88
C PRO A 72 11.08 3.49 -7.40
N ARG A 73 11.92 2.87 -6.57
CA ARG A 73 13.14 3.52 -6.06
C ARG A 73 14.11 3.91 -7.16
N SER A 74 14.16 3.12 -8.24
CA SER A 74 15.00 3.40 -9.41
C SER A 74 14.65 4.70 -10.15
N TRP A 75 13.47 5.28 -9.88
CA TRP A 75 13.06 6.56 -10.46
C TRP A 75 13.54 7.77 -9.63
N LEU A 76 14.07 7.52 -8.43
CA LEU A 76 14.50 8.57 -7.50
C LEU A 76 16.00 8.84 -7.61
N LYS A 77 16.34 10.13 -7.57
CA LYS A 77 17.67 10.66 -7.29
C LYS A 77 17.84 10.79 -5.77
N PRO A 78 19.07 10.86 -5.24
CA PRO A 78 19.28 11.06 -3.80
C PRO A 78 18.57 12.31 -3.26
N THR A 79 18.60 13.40 -4.02
CA THR A 79 17.99 14.69 -3.67
C THR A 79 17.25 15.30 -4.85
N ASN A 80 16.44 16.32 -4.58
CA ASN A 80 15.80 17.17 -5.60
C ASN A 80 14.92 16.41 -6.60
N ASN A 81 14.10 15.48 -6.11
CA ASN A 81 13.10 14.79 -6.91
C ASN A 81 11.86 15.67 -7.08
N LEU A 82 11.39 15.83 -8.31
CA LEU A 82 10.19 16.61 -8.62
C LEU A 82 8.95 15.71 -8.51
N LEU A 83 8.04 16.05 -7.60
CA LEU A 83 6.68 15.52 -7.52
C LEU A 83 5.70 16.50 -8.17
N VAL A 84 4.95 16.02 -9.17
CA VAL A 84 3.83 16.74 -9.80
C VAL A 84 2.55 15.96 -9.58
N VAL A 85 1.50 16.65 -9.14
CA VAL A 85 0.17 16.09 -8.91
C VAL A 85 -0.84 16.94 -9.67
N PHE A 86 -1.64 16.31 -10.52
CA PHE A 86 -2.86 16.88 -11.07
C PHE A 86 -4.03 16.35 -10.26
N GLU A 87 -4.84 17.24 -9.68
CA GLU A 87 -6.00 16.93 -8.85
C GLU A 87 -7.27 17.44 -9.53
N GLU A 88 -8.24 16.55 -9.74
CA GLU A 88 -9.47 16.78 -10.50
C GLU A 88 -10.66 17.16 -9.61
N LEU A 89 -10.73 16.62 -8.39
CA LEU A 89 -11.89 16.76 -7.50
C LEU A 89 -11.62 17.64 -6.27
N GLY A 90 -10.35 17.92 -6.00
CA GLY A 90 -9.90 18.68 -4.84
C GLY A 90 -9.33 17.79 -3.74
N GLY A 91 -8.41 18.36 -2.96
CA GLY A 91 -7.67 17.63 -1.93
C GLY A 91 -6.74 18.55 -1.15
N ASN A 92 -6.17 18.06 -0.06
CA ASN A 92 -5.17 18.77 0.73
C ASN A 92 -3.76 18.23 0.40
N PRO A 93 -2.97 18.94 -0.43
CA PRO A 93 -1.65 18.46 -0.85
C PRO A 93 -0.62 18.45 0.28
N TRP A 94 -0.83 19.19 1.37
CA TRP A 94 0.10 19.25 2.51
C TRP A 94 0.14 17.96 3.32
N LYS A 95 -0.85 17.08 3.14
CA LYS A 95 -0.95 15.78 3.81
C LYS A 95 -0.49 14.60 2.96
N ILE A 96 -0.09 14.85 1.70
CA ILE A 96 0.56 13.83 0.88
C ILE A 96 1.89 13.46 1.53
N SER A 97 2.17 12.18 1.66
CA SER A 97 3.43 11.69 2.25
C SER A 97 3.98 10.50 1.50
N LEU A 98 5.30 10.32 1.58
CA LEU A 98 5.99 9.15 1.06
C LEU A 98 6.16 8.15 2.21
N VAL A 99 5.70 6.92 2.01
CA VAL A 99 5.71 5.86 3.02
C VAL A 99 6.58 4.69 2.60
N LYS A 100 7.18 4.01 3.58
CA LYS A 100 7.91 2.76 3.38
C LYS A 100 6.99 1.57 3.65
N ARG A 101 7.02 0.58 2.77
CA ARG A 101 6.33 -0.70 2.98
C ARG A 101 7.23 -1.67 3.72
N ILE A 102 6.82 -2.08 4.92
CA ILE A 102 7.51 -3.08 5.74
C ILE A 102 6.54 -4.24 5.99
N VAL A 103 7.01 -5.47 5.79
CA VAL A 103 6.24 -6.68 6.12
C VAL A 103 6.96 -7.36 7.27
N HIS A 104 6.28 -7.47 8.41
CA HIS A 104 6.75 -8.30 9.51
C HIS A 104 6.22 -9.70 9.30
N THR A 105 7.09 -10.66 9.03
CA THR A 105 6.75 -12.07 9.19
C THR A 105 6.83 -12.39 10.68
N PRO A 106 5.72 -12.77 11.34
CA PRO A 106 5.80 -13.32 12.68
C PRO A 106 6.69 -14.58 12.62
N ARG A 107 7.72 -14.63 13.46
CA ARG A 107 8.48 -15.87 13.66
C ARG A 107 7.50 -16.90 14.23
N VAL A 108 7.42 -18.07 13.62
CA VAL A 108 6.83 -19.24 14.30
C VAL A 108 7.71 -19.47 15.53
N SER A 109 7.16 -19.26 16.73
CA SER A 109 7.83 -19.71 17.93
C SER A 109 7.83 -21.24 17.91
N GLU A 110 9.01 -21.87 17.99
CA GLU A 110 9.21 -23.33 18.06
C GLU A 110 8.57 -24.01 19.29
N SER A 111 7.74 -23.30 20.08
CA SER A 111 7.18 -23.81 21.34
C SER A 111 6.15 -24.93 21.19
N ASN A 112 5.73 -25.28 19.97
CA ASN A 112 4.71 -26.32 19.75
C ASN A 112 5.25 -27.61 19.09
N LEU A 113 6.57 -27.77 18.94
CA LEU A 113 7.18 -28.96 18.34
C LEU A 113 7.62 -30.05 19.34
N MET A 114 7.44 -29.86 20.65
CA MET A 114 7.96 -30.80 21.69
C MET A 114 6.90 -31.38 22.62
N THR A 115 5.68 -31.63 22.13
CA THR A 115 4.69 -32.45 22.86
C THR A 115 4.08 -33.48 21.92
N ASN A 116 4.83 -34.53 21.55
CA ASN A 116 4.31 -35.85 21.15
C ASN A 116 5.43 -36.83 20.76
N THR A 117 6.15 -37.33 21.77
CA THR A 117 6.99 -38.56 21.78
C THR A 117 7.52 -38.63 23.21
N THR A 118 7.19 -39.56 24.10
CA THR A 118 6.87 -40.99 24.00
C THR A 118 6.01 -41.40 25.21
N GLN A 119 4.92 -42.13 24.98
CA GLN A 119 4.39 -43.11 25.92
C GLN A 119 5.00 -44.46 25.54
N GLU A 120 5.89 -44.99 26.37
CA GLU A 120 6.04 -46.39 26.79
C GLU A 120 7.02 -46.44 27.97
#